data_AF-F6XB89-F1
#
_entry.id   AF-F6XB89-F1
#
_cell.length_a   1.000
_cell.length_b   1.000
_cell.length_c   1.000
_cell.angle_alpha   90.00
_cell.angle_beta   90.00
_cell.angle_gamma   90.00
#
_symmetry.space_group_name_H-M   'P 1'
#
loop_
_entity.id
_entity.type
_entity.pdbx_description
1 polymer ?
#
loop_
_entity_poly.entity_id
_entity_poly.type
_entity_poly.pdbx_seq_one_letter_code
_entity_poly.pdbx_strand_id
1 'polypeptide(L)'
;MRLNIAIFFGALFGALGVLLFLVAFGSDYWLLATEVGRCSGEQNIENVTFHHEGFFWRCWFHGIVEENDSSIWKFWYTNQPPSKNCTHAYLSPYPFMRGEHNSTSYDSAVIYRGFWAVLMLLGVVAVVIASFLIICAAPFASHFLYKAGGGSYIAAGILFSLVVMLYVIWVQAVADMESYRNMKMKDCLDFTPSVLCIIDSKLLTTVPLGR
;
A
#
# COMPACT_ATOMS: atom_id res chain seq x y z
N MET A 1 -40.26 -2.29 -12.42
CA MET A 1 -39.65 -3.16 -11.39
C MET A 1 -38.16 -3.41 -11.62
N ARG A 2 -37.73 -3.95 -12.78
CA ARG A 2 -36.31 -4.26 -13.06
C ARG A 2 -35.35 -3.06 -13.02
N LEU A 3 -35.77 -1.89 -13.49
CA LEU A 3 -34.94 -0.67 -13.50
C LEU A 3 -34.66 -0.15 -12.08
N ASN A 4 -35.66 -0.14 -11.20
CA ASN A 4 -35.50 0.33 -9.81
C ASN A 4 -34.57 -0.61 -9.02
N ILE A 5 -34.64 -1.91 -9.30
CA ILE A 5 -33.74 -2.90 -8.71
C ILE A 5 -32.29 -2.67 -9.17
N ALA A 6 -32.08 -2.41 -10.47
CA ALA A 6 -30.75 -2.14 -11.02
C ALA A 6 -30.12 -0.86 -10.44
N ILE A 7 -30.92 0.21 -10.29
CA ILE A 7 -30.47 1.47 -9.68
C ILE A 7 -30.08 1.26 -8.21
N PHE A 8 -30.88 0.49 -7.46
CA PHE A 8 -30.59 0.17 -6.07
C PHE A 8 -29.25 -0.59 -5.93
N PHE A 9 -29.06 -1.65 -6.71
CA PHE A 9 -27.79 -2.40 -6.68
C PHE A 9 -26.61 -1.54 -7.14
N GLY A 10 -26.79 -0.72 -8.19
CA GLY A 10 -25.75 0.20 -8.64
C GLY A 10 -25.33 1.20 -7.55
N ALA A 11 -26.30 1.79 -6.84
CA ALA A 11 -26.02 2.69 -5.72
C ALA A 11 -25.37 1.96 -4.54
N LEU A 12 -25.83 0.75 -4.20
CA LEU A 12 -25.28 -0.07 -3.13
C LEU A 12 -23.81 -0.45 -3.41
N PHE A 13 -23.51 -0.99 -4.59
CA PHE A 13 -22.15 -1.36 -4.96
C PHE A 13 -21.26 -0.14 -5.14
N GLY A 14 -21.79 0.98 -5.63
CA GLY A 14 -21.07 2.25 -5.68
C GLY A 14 -20.68 2.73 -4.29
N ALA A 15 -21.62 2.79 -3.35
CA ALA A 15 -21.36 3.20 -1.96
C ALA A 15 -20.39 2.25 -1.25
N LEU A 16 -20.57 0.93 -1.43
CA LEU A 16 -19.67 -0.08 -0.87
C LEU A 16 -18.25 0.07 -1.45
N GLY A 17 -18.13 0.28 -2.76
CA GLY A 17 -16.85 0.52 -3.41
C GLY A 17 -16.14 1.76 -2.88
N VAL A 18 -16.86 2.87 -2.71
CA VAL A 18 -16.30 4.09 -2.10
C VAL A 18 -15.85 3.85 -0.66
N LEU A 19 -16.66 3.14 0.13
CA LEU A 19 -16.30 2.82 1.53
C LEU A 19 -15.03 1.98 1.59
N LEU A 20 -14.96 0.88 0.83
CA LEU A 20 -13.79 0.00 0.77
C LEU A 20 -12.56 0.77 0.29
N PHE A 21 -12.71 1.63 -0.72
CA PHE A 21 -11.65 2.48 -1.20
C PHE A 21 -11.15 3.44 -0.13
N LEU A 22 -12.02 4.13 0.61
CA LEU A 22 -11.61 5.08 1.66
C LEU A 22 -10.89 4.37 2.82
N VAL A 23 -11.34 3.18 3.20
CA VAL A 23 -10.68 2.34 4.21
C VAL A 23 -9.29 1.93 3.73
N ALA A 24 -9.18 1.43 2.50
CA ALA A 24 -7.88 1.08 1.91
C ALA A 24 -6.98 2.31 1.82
N PHE A 25 -7.49 3.43 1.28
CA PHE A 25 -6.77 4.68 1.08
C PHE A 25 -6.20 5.27 2.38
N GLY A 26 -6.98 5.21 3.46
CA GLY A 26 -6.58 5.72 4.77
C GLY A 26 -5.65 4.77 5.53
N SER A 27 -5.54 3.50 5.13
CA SER A 27 -4.68 2.52 5.80
C SER A 27 -3.21 2.69 5.44
N ASP A 28 -2.34 2.30 6.36
CA ASP A 28 -0.88 2.28 6.24
C ASP A 28 -0.33 0.84 6.13
N TYR A 29 -1.13 -0.06 5.55
CA TYR A 29 -0.84 -1.50 5.45
C TYR A 29 -0.90 -2.02 4.01
N TRP A 30 -0.49 -1.23 3.02
CA TRP A 30 -0.51 -1.64 1.61
C TRP A 30 0.66 -2.58 1.30
N LEU A 31 1.78 -2.31 1.95
CA LEU A 31 2.99 -3.13 1.94
C LEU A 31 3.44 -3.35 3.37
N LEU A 32 3.75 -4.61 3.69
CA LEU A 32 4.40 -5.00 4.92
C LEU A 32 5.76 -5.57 4.56
N ALA A 33 6.77 -5.24 5.33
CA ALA A 33 8.08 -5.84 5.21
C ALA A 33 8.66 -6.16 6.57
N THR A 34 9.45 -7.21 6.63
CA THR A 34 10.15 -7.64 7.82
C THR A 34 11.63 -7.77 7.50
N GLU A 35 12.45 -7.23 8.35
CA GLU A 35 13.90 -7.34 8.25
C GLU A 35 14.41 -8.12 9.45
N VAL A 36 15.03 -9.27 9.18
CA VAL A 36 15.69 -10.09 10.21
C VAL A 36 17.19 -9.94 10.03
N GLY A 37 17.87 -9.43 11.05
CA GLY A 37 19.33 -9.33 11.07
C GLY A 37 19.91 -10.25 12.13
N ARG A 38 20.67 -11.28 11.73
CA ARG A 38 21.48 -12.09 12.64
C ARG A 38 22.93 -11.58 12.62
N CYS A 39 23.17 -10.45 13.27
CA CYS A 39 24.52 -9.89 13.35
C CYS A 39 25.22 -10.46 14.59
N SER A 40 26.27 -11.27 14.39
CA SER A 40 26.87 -12.16 15.39
C SER A 40 27.41 -11.46 16.65
N GLY A 41 27.13 -12.03 17.84
CA GLY A 41 27.90 -11.73 19.06
C GLY A 41 27.29 -12.20 20.39
N GLU A 42 25.98 -12.13 20.59
CA GLU A 42 25.41 -12.44 21.91
C GLU A 42 23.99 -13.04 21.81
N GLN A 43 23.89 -14.29 22.28
CA GLN A 43 22.70 -15.11 22.58
C GLN A 43 21.36 -14.78 21.88
N ASN A 44 20.92 -15.69 20.99
CA ASN A 44 19.53 -16.14 20.75
C ASN A 44 18.37 -15.12 20.66
N ILE A 45 18.64 -13.82 20.48
CA ILE A 45 17.59 -12.79 20.33
C ILE A 45 17.59 -12.33 18.88
N GLU A 46 16.67 -12.88 18.09
CA GLU A 46 16.44 -12.43 16.73
C GLU A 46 15.70 -11.08 16.75
N ASN A 47 16.45 -9.99 16.54
CA ASN A 47 15.87 -8.67 16.36
C ASN A 47 15.25 -8.56 14.96
N VAL A 48 13.94 -8.32 14.95
CA VAL A 48 13.17 -8.13 13.72
C VAL A 48 12.65 -6.71 13.66
N THR A 49 12.92 -6.04 12.55
CA THR A 49 12.33 -4.73 12.26
C THR A 49 11.15 -4.93 11.33
N PHE A 50 9.99 -4.49 11.76
CA PHE A 50 8.77 -4.51 10.97
C PHE A 50 8.55 -3.14 10.33
N HIS A 51 8.17 -3.15 9.07
CA HIS A 51 7.83 -1.97 8.29
C HIS A 51 6.43 -2.16 7.73
N HIS A 52 5.62 -1.11 7.79
CA HIS A 52 4.36 -1.06 7.08
C HIS A 52 4.19 0.31 6.45
N GLU A 53 3.66 0.30 5.24
CA GLU A 53 3.55 1.47 4.38
C GLU A 53 2.16 1.54 3.76
N GLY A 54 1.60 2.74 3.73
CA GLY A 54 0.50 3.09 2.83
C GLY A 54 0.74 4.45 2.20
N PHE A 55 -0.34 5.10 1.77
CA PHE A 55 -0.24 6.36 1.02
C PHE A 55 0.40 7.51 1.83
N PHE A 56 -0.08 7.68 3.06
CA PHE A 56 0.26 8.85 3.88
C PHE A 56 1.43 8.58 4.83
N TRP A 57 1.48 7.37 5.37
CA TRP A 57 2.37 7.01 6.46
C TRP A 57 3.17 5.78 6.11
N ARG A 58 4.44 5.83 6.48
CA ARG A 58 5.31 4.67 6.58
C ARG A 58 5.79 4.60 8.02
N CYS A 59 5.57 3.47 8.65
CA CYS A 59 5.88 3.24 10.05
C CYS A 59 6.75 2.01 10.21
N TRP A 60 7.61 2.03 11.23
CA TRP A 60 8.43 0.89 11.60
C TRP A 60 8.58 0.75 13.12
N PHE A 61 8.84 -0.47 13.57
CA PHE A 61 9.10 -0.80 14.96
C PHE A 61 9.97 -2.06 15.07
N HIS A 62 10.64 -2.23 16.21
CA HIS A 62 11.47 -3.39 16.48
C HIS A 62 10.69 -4.39 17.35
N GLY A 63 10.89 -5.68 17.10
CA GLY A 63 10.37 -6.78 17.88
C GLY A 63 11.41 -7.89 18.03
N ILE A 64 11.13 -8.82 18.95
CA ILE A 64 11.94 -10.02 19.20
C ILE A 64 11.13 -11.23 18.73
N VAL A 65 11.74 -12.12 17.94
CA VAL A 65 11.09 -13.39 17.55
C VAL A 65 11.28 -14.41 18.68
N GLU A 66 10.17 -14.82 19.28
CA GLU A 66 10.10 -16.04 20.09
C GLU A 66 9.81 -17.24 19.17
N GLU A 67 10.57 -18.32 19.37
CA GLU A 67 10.78 -19.44 18.45
C GLU A 67 9.52 -20.26 18.05
N ASN A 68 8.32 -19.95 18.57
CA ASN A 68 7.21 -20.91 18.55
C ASN A 68 5.82 -20.43 18.09
N ASP A 69 5.66 -19.24 17.53
CA ASP A 69 4.39 -18.84 16.91
C ASP A 69 4.63 -18.10 15.60
N SER A 70 3.81 -18.39 14.59
CA SER A 70 3.87 -17.76 13.27
C SER A 70 3.86 -16.22 13.40
N SER A 71 5.04 -15.62 13.22
CA SER A 71 5.36 -14.21 13.50
C SER A 71 4.39 -13.19 12.89
N ILE A 72 3.76 -13.55 11.76
CA ILE A 72 2.79 -12.71 11.04
C ILE A 72 1.43 -12.62 11.75
N TRP A 73 0.91 -13.70 12.36
CA TRP A 73 -0.44 -13.68 12.97
C TRP A 73 -0.47 -12.94 14.31
N LYS A 74 0.58 -13.11 15.14
CA LYS A 74 0.75 -12.39 16.42
C LYS A 74 0.86 -10.86 16.17
N PHE A 75 1.46 -10.49 15.03
CA PHE A 75 1.62 -9.13 14.51
C PHE A 75 0.29 -8.44 14.13
N TRP A 76 -0.64 -9.14 13.46
CA TRP A 76 -1.92 -8.53 13.04
C TRP A 76 -2.89 -8.25 14.19
N TYR A 77 -2.80 -8.99 15.29
CA TYR A 77 -3.87 -9.01 16.30
C TYR A 77 -3.46 -8.71 17.75
N THR A 78 -2.19 -8.86 18.17
CA THR A 78 -1.91 -8.95 19.63
C THR A 78 -0.67 -8.24 20.19
N ASN A 79 0.31 -7.80 19.39
CA ASN A 79 1.58 -7.29 19.95
C ASN A 79 2.22 -6.14 19.16
N GLN A 80 1.43 -5.11 18.80
CA GLN A 80 2.04 -3.89 18.29
C GLN A 80 2.56 -3.04 19.46
N PRO A 81 3.87 -2.73 19.53
CA PRO A 81 4.39 -1.91 20.62
C PRO A 81 3.77 -0.51 20.58
N PRO A 82 3.54 0.13 21.74
CA PRO A 82 2.94 1.47 21.79
C PRO A 82 3.81 2.55 21.14
N SER A 83 5.13 2.30 21.02
CA SER A 83 6.08 3.18 20.34
C SER A 83 6.38 2.66 18.93
N LYS A 84 5.76 3.28 17.92
CA LYS A 84 6.11 3.11 16.51
C LYS A 84 6.68 4.41 15.95
N ASN A 85 7.71 4.32 15.12
CA ASN A 85 8.27 5.48 14.44
C ASN A 85 7.59 5.61 13.08
N CYS A 86 6.94 6.75 12.86
CA CYS A 86 6.20 7.01 11.62
C CYS A 86 6.75 8.27 10.93
N THR A 87 6.86 8.18 9.62
CA THR A 87 7.24 9.29 8.74
C THR A 87 6.28 9.34 7.57
N HIS A 88 6.17 10.51 6.94
CA HIS A 88 5.34 10.67 5.75
C HIS A 88 5.90 9.86 4.57
N ALA A 89 5.07 8.98 4.00
CA ALA A 89 5.50 8.04 2.96
C ALA A 89 5.88 8.75 1.65
N TYR A 90 5.20 9.84 1.30
CA TYR A 90 5.47 10.61 0.08
C TYR A 90 6.86 11.28 0.03
N LEU A 91 7.58 11.40 1.17
CA LEU A 91 8.94 11.94 1.23
C LEU A 91 10.03 10.88 1.10
N SER A 92 9.67 9.58 1.06
CA SER A 92 10.65 8.50 1.01
C SER A 92 10.33 7.58 -0.16
N PRO A 93 11.04 7.70 -1.29
CA PRO A 93 10.73 6.92 -2.48
C PRO A 93 10.91 5.44 -2.22
N TYR A 94 11.97 5.02 -1.51
CA TYR A 94 12.25 3.62 -1.22
C TYR A 94 11.72 3.16 0.13
N PRO A 95 11.22 1.91 0.24
CA PRO A 95 10.78 1.33 1.51
C PRO A 95 11.91 1.23 2.54
N PHE A 96 13.16 1.01 2.09
CA PHE A 96 14.27 0.66 2.98
C PHE A 96 15.49 1.61 2.98
N MET A 97 15.68 2.40 1.92
CA MET A 97 16.82 3.30 1.81
C MET A 97 16.52 4.65 2.47
N ARG A 98 17.16 4.91 3.61
CA ARG A 98 17.23 6.25 4.22
C ARG A 98 18.58 6.88 3.90
N GLY A 99 18.59 8.02 3.23
CA GLY A 99 19.79 8.89 3.13
C GLY A 99 20.68 8.72 1.89
N GLU A 100 20.45 7.72 1.05
CA GLU A 100 21.26 7.52 -0.17
C GLU A 100 20.59 8.23 -1.37
N HIS A 101 20.87 9.53 -1.48
CA HIS A 101 20.17 10.47 -2.37
C HIS A 101 20.85 10.71 -3.72
N ASN A 102 21.88 9.93 -4.08
CA ASN A 102 22.81 10.27 -5.16
C ASN A 102 22.87 9.22 -6.29
N SER A 103 21.75 8.57 -6.61
CA SER A 103 21.67 7.64 -7.74
C SER A 103 20.54 8.02 -8.71
N THR A 104 20.76 7.79 -10.01
CA THR A 104 19.73 7.95 -11.05
C THR A 104 18.47 7.11 -10.77
N SER A 105 18.60 6.01 -10.02
CA SER A 105 17.48 5.19 -9.57
C SER A 105 16.61 5.93 -8.55
N TYR A 106 17.19 6.71 -7.64
CA TYR A 106 16.46 7.52 -6.66
C TYR A 106 15.59 8.59 -7.32
N ASP A 107 16.15 9.32 -8.29
CA ASP A 107 15.40 10.37 -8.99
C ASP A 107 14.23 9.82 -9.80
N SER A 108 14.44 8.70 -10.50
CA SER A 108 13.36 8.05 -11.26
C SER A 108 12.26 7.51 -10.33
N ALA A 109 12.63 7.02 -9.15
CA ALA A 109 11.69 6.56 -8.15
C ALA A 109 10.82 7.68 -7.55
N VAL A 110 11.41 8.85 -7.27
CA VAL A 110 10.66 10.03 -6.81
C VAL A 110 9.64 10.47 -7.86
N ILE A 111 10.06 10.57 -9.12
CA ILE A 111 9.20 10.97 -10.24
C ILE A 111 8.04 9.99 -10.38
N TYR A 112 8.32 8.68 -10.36
CA TYR A 112 7.31 7.63 -10.44
C TYR A 112 6.25 7.75 -9.35
N ARG A 113 6.72 7.89 -8.10
CA ARG A 113 5.87 8.03 -6.91
C ARG A 113 5.03 9.30 -6.98
N GLY A 114 5.58 10.38 -7.53
CA GLY A 114 4.87 11.63 -7.82
C GLY A 114 3.72 11.44 -8.82
N PHE A 115 3.98 10.84 -9.99
CA PHE A 115 2.94 10.56 -10.99
C PHE A 115 1.83 9.66 -10.42
N TRP A 116 2.22 8.61 -9.70
CA TRP A 116 1.30 7.72 -9.04
C TRP A 116 0.40 8.44 -8.02
N ALA A 117 0.98 9.31 -7.20
CA ALA A 117 0.22 10.11 -6.23
C ALA A 117 -0.75 11.08 -6.91
N VAL A 118 -0.34 11.74 -8.00
CA VAL A 118 -1.22 12.64 -8.77
C VAL A 118 -2.40 11.87 -9.35
N LEU A 119 -2.17 10.72 -9.98
CA LEU A 119 -3.24 9.87 -10.51
C LEU A 119 -4.20 9.40 -9.41
N MET A 120 -3.67 9.04 -8.24
CA MET A 120 -4.47 8.67 -7.08
C MET A 120 -5.36 9.83 -6.62
N LEU A 121 -4.82 11.04 -6.49
CA LEU A 121 -5.58 12.23 -6.10
C LEU A 121 -6.65 12.60 -7.13
N LEU A 122 -6.34 12.49 -8.43
CA LEU A 122 -7.33 12.67 -9.50
C LEU A 122 -8.48 11.67 -9.39
N GLY A 123 -8.18 10.40 -9.08
CA GLY A 123 -9.19 9.39 -8.80
C GLY A 123 -10.07 9.73 -7.60
N VAL A 124 -9.47 10.19 -6.48
CA VAL A 124 -10.20 10.63 -5.28
C VAL A 124 -11.14 11.78 -5.62
N VAL A 125 -10.65 12.81 -6.32
CA VAL A 125 -11.46 13.96 -6.74
C VAL A 125 -12.61 13.50 -7.65
N ALA A 126 -12.35 12.59 -8.60
CA ALA A 126 -13.37 12.05 -9.48
C ALA A 126 -14.47 11.30 -8.72
N VAL A 127 -14.13 10.49 -7.70
CA VAL A 127 -15.11 9.82 -6.83
C VAL A 127 -15.92 10.80 -6.00
N VAL A 128 -15.29 11.83 -5.44
CA VAL A 128 -16.00 12.84 -4.65
C VAL A 128 -17.02 13.58 -5.53
N ILE A 129 -16.62 13.99 -6.74
CA ILE A 129 -17.52 14.62 -7.71
C ILE A 129 -18.62 13.65 -8.12
N ALA A 130 -18.30 12.39 -8.43
CA ALA A 130 -19.29 11.38 -8.80
C ALA A 130 -20.33 11.15 -7.70
N SER A 131 -19.87 11.03 -6.45
CA SER A 131 -20.72 10.86 -5.27
C SER A 131 -21.66 12.05 -5.10
N PHE A 132 -21.13 13.27 -5.18
CA PHE A 132 -21.92 14.49 -5.10
C PHE A 132 -23.01 14.54 -6.19
N LEU A 133 -22.65 14.26 -7.44
CA LEU A 133 -23.61 14.24 -8.56
C LEU A 133 -24.73 13.21 -8.36
N ILE A 134 -24.42 12.01 -7.87
CA ILE A 134 -25.41 10.97 -7.60
C ILE A 134 -26.32 11.35 -6.42
N ILE A 135 -25.77 11.93 -5.35
CA ILE A 135 -26.55 12.42 -4.20
C ILE A 135 -27.52 13.52 -4.65
N CYS A 136 -27.05 14.46 -5.46
CA CYS A 136 -27.90 15.51 -6.04
C CYS A 136 -28.93 14.95 -7.03
N ALA A 137 -28.66 13.82 -7.70
CA ALA A 137 -29.60 13.24 -8.65
C ALA A 137 -30.91 12.77 -7.99
N ALA A 138 -30.87 12.36 -6.71
CA ALA A 138 -32.03 11.86 -5.98
C ALA A 138 -33.14 12.91 -5.74
N PRO A 139 -32.88 14.10 -5.16
CA PRO A 139 -33.92 15.12 -4.97
C PRO A 139 -34.41 15.74 -6.28
N PHE A 140 -33.54 15.84 -7.29
CA PHE A 140 -33.88 16.48 -8.56
C PHE A 140 -34.45 15.51 -9.61
N ALA A 141 -34.48 14.21 -9.32
CA ALA A 141 -34.89 13.14 -10.25
C ALA A 141 -34.26 13.27 -11.66
N SER A 142 -33.05 13.82 -11.74
CA SER A 142 -32.43 14.22 -13.00
C SER A 142 -31.65 13.06 -13.61
N HIS A 143 -32.12 12.56 -14.76
CA HIS A 143 -31.44 11.52 -15.53
C HIS A 143 -30.03 11.95 -16.00
N PHE A 144 -29.83 13.25 -16.25
CA PHE A 144 -28.53 13.78 -16.65
C PHE A 144 -27.50 13.64 -15.53
N LEU A 145 -27.89 13.92 -14.27
CA LEU A 145 -27.01 13.78 -13.11
C LEU A 145 -26.65 12.33 -12.84
N TYR A 146 -27.60 11.39 -12.97
CA TYR A 146 -27.31 9.96 -12.87
C TYR A 146 -26.32 9.49 -13.95
N LYS A 147 -26.48 9.96 -15.19
CA LYS A 147 -25.58 9.62 -16.30
C LYS A 147 -24.17 10.21 -16.09
N ALA A 148 -24.08 11.47 -15.69
CA ALA A 148 -22.82 12.14 -15.42
C ALA A 148 -22.10 11.51 -14.22
N GLY A 149 -22.79 11.34 -13.09
CA GLY A 149 -22.21 10.73 -11.89
C GLY A 149 -21.78 9.29 -12.10
N GLY A 150 -22.59 8.48 -12.79
CA GLY A 150 -22.22 7.10 -13.16
C GLY A 150 -21.02 7.05 -14.09
N GLY A 151 -20.94 7.95 -15.08
CA GLY A 151 -19.79 8.09 -15.95
C GLY A 151 -18.51 8.48 -15.19
N SER A 152 -18.61 9.42 -14.26
CA SER A 152 -17.50 9.82 -13.39
C SER A 152 -17.02 8.66 -12.48
N TYR A 153 -17.93 7.81 -11.99
CA TYR A 153 -17.56 6.60 -11.25
C TYR A 153 -16.77 5.61 -12.11
N ILE A 154 -17.16 5.41 -13.38
CA ILE A 154 -16.41 4.55 -14.30
C ILE A 154 -15.02 5.12 -14.56
N ALA A 155 -14.91 6.43 -14.82
CA ALA A 155 -13.63 7.10 -15.03
C ALA A 155 -12.72 6.97 -13.79
N ALA A 156 -13.27 7.15 -12.58
CA ALA A 156 -12.54 6.94 -11.34
C ALA A 156 -12.05 5.49 -11.18
N GLY A 157 -12.88 4.51 -11.50
CA GLY A 157 -12.49 3.09 -11.48
C GLY A 157 -11.32 2.79 -12.42
N ILE A 158 -11.31 3.38 -13.61
CA ILE A 158 -10.19 3.26 -14.56
C ILE A 158 -8.93 3.90 -13.98
N LEU A 159 -9.02 5.11 -13.42
CA LEU A 159 -7.89 5.78 -12.78
C LEU A 159 -7.31 4.95 -11.63
N PHE A 160 -8.15 4.43 -10.73
CA PHE A 160 -7.68 3.59 -9.64
C PHE A 160 -7.10 2.26 -10.12
N SER A 161 -7.65 1.67 -11.19
CA SER A 161 -7.06 0.48 -11.80
C SER A 161 -5.65 0.77 -12.32
N LEU A 162 -5.43 1.92 -12.95
CA LEU A 162 -4.10 2.38 -13.36
C LEU A 162 -3.17 2.61 -12.16
N VAL A 163 -3.67 3.22 -11.08
CA VAL A 163 -2.91 3.43 -9.84
C VAL A 163 -2.48 2.10 -9.22
N VAL A 164 -3.35 1.10 -9.17
CA VAL A 164 -3.01 -0.24 -8.68
C VAL A 164 -1.97 -0.90 -9.57
N MET A 165 -2.12 -0.83 -10.89
CA MET A 165 -1.11 -1.38 -11.82
C MET A 165 0.25 -0.71 -11.65
N LEU A 166 0.28 0.60 -11.54
CA LEU A 166 1.51 1.35 -11.27
C LEU A 166 2.10 0.98 -9.90
N TYR A 167 1.26 0.79 -8.87
CA TYR A 167 1.75 0.32 -7.58
C TYR A 167 2.43 -1.05 -7.66
N VAL A 168 1.85 -1.99 -8.40
CA VAL A 168 2.44 -3.32 -8.62
C VAL A 168 3.77 -3.21 -9.39
N ILE A 169 3.81 -2.40 -10.45
CA ILE A 169 5.04 -2.15 -11.21
C ILE A 169 6.12 -1.54 -10.33
N TRP A 170 5.76 -0.58 -9.47
CA TRP A 170 6.68 0.02 -8.50
C TRP A 170 7.33 -1.04 -7.61
N VAL A 171 6.51 -1.90 -7.00
CA VAL A 171 6.98 -2.97 -6.10
C VAL A 171 7.84 -3.99 -6.85
N GLN A 172 7.48 -4.37 -8.07
CA GLN A 172 8.16 -5.44 -8.82
C GLN A 172 9.40 -4.97 -9.59
N ALA A 173 9.40 -3.74 -10.11
CA ALA A 173 10.39 -3.28 -11.08
C ALA A 173 11.28 -2.12 -10.58
N VAL A 174 10.84 -1.36 -9.58
CA VAL A 174 11.55 -0.14 -9.14
C VAL A 174 12.11 -0.27 -7.73
N ALA A 175 11.48 -1.06 -6.86
CA ALA A 175 12.08 -1.48 -5.60
C ALA A 175 13.19 -2.50 -5.87
N ASP A 176 14.41 -2.02 -6.13
CA ASP A 176 15.61 -2.86 -6.27
C ASP A 176 16.02 -3.45 -4.91
N MET A 177 15.33 -4.56 -4.56
CA MET A 177 15.53 -5.30 -3.32
C MET A 177 16.88 -5.99 -3.25
N GLU A 178 17.47 -6.32 -4.39
CA GLU A 178 18.74 -7.05 -4.47
C GLU A 178 19.90 -6.14 -4.13
N SER A 179 19.94 -4.92 -4.68
CA SER A 179 20.91 -3.90 -4.28
C SER A 179 20.79 -3.54 -2.80
N TYR A 180 19.55 -3.41 -2.28
CA TYR A 180 19.32 -3.15 -0.87
C TYR A 180 19.86 -4.27 0.03
N ARG A 181 19.57 -5.54 -0.31
CA ARG A 181 20.10 -6.71 0.41
C ARG A 181 21.63 -6.73 0.38
N ASN A 182 22.24 -6.48 -0.77
CA ASN A 182 23.69 -6.50 -0.95
C ASN A 182 24.37 -5.38 -0.16
N MET A 183 23.75 -4.20 -0.07
CA MET A 183 24.22 -3.13 0.80
C MET A 183 24.14 -3.55 2.27
N LYS A 184 23.01 -4.06 2.74
CA LYS A 184 22.84 -4.47 4.15
C LYS A 184 23.70 -5.67 4.55
N MET A 185 23.99 -6.58 3.63
CA MET A 185 24.91 -7.69 3.88
C MET A 185 26.35 -7.26 4.15
N LYS A 186 26.75 -6.03 3.79
CA LYS A 186 28.06 -5.49 4.20
C LYS A 186 28.14 -5.24 5.70
N ASP A 187 27.03 -4.85 6.31
CA ASP A 187 26.95 -4.52 7.74
C ASP A 187 26.53 -5.74 8.59
N CYS A 188 25.78 -6.68 8.01
CA CYS A 188 25.28 -7.86 8.71
C CYS A 188 25.31 -9.10 7.79
N LEU A 189 26.21 -10.04 8.10
CA LEU A 189 26.47 -11.23 7.27
C LEU A 189 25.23 -12.11 7.05
N ASP A 190 24.32 -12.20 8.02
CA ASP A 190 23.07 -12.97 7.93
C ASP A 190 21.84 -12.04 7.97
N PHE A 191 21.68 -11.21 6.95
CA PHE A 191 20.50 -10.35 6.74
C PHE A 191 19.48 -11.01 5.80
N THR A 192 18.23 -11.14 6.25
CA THR A 192 17.12 -11.68 5.43
C THR A 192 15.92 -10.71 5.44
N PRO A 193 15.64 -10.00 4.34
CA PRO A 193 14.41 -9.23 4.18
C PRO A 193 13.28 -10.11 3.63
N SER A 194 12.05 -9.89 4.13
CA SER A 194 10.83 -10.47 3.57
C SER A 194 9.79 -9.37 3.33
N VAL A 195 9.05 -9.44 2.23
CA VAL A 195 8.04 -8.44 1.85
C VAL A 195 6.73 -9.15 1.53
N LEU A 196 5.64 -8.68 2.15
CA LEU A 196 4.27 -9.12 1.91
C LEU A 196 3.47 -7.95 1.34
N CYS A 197 2.95 -8.13 0.13
CA CYS A 197 2.07 -7.16 -0.51
C CYS A 197 0.61 -7.59 -0.34
N ILE A 198 -0.20 -6.79 0.35
CA ILE A 198 -1.61 -7.13 0.60
C ILE A 198 -2.46 -6.91 -0.66
N ILE A 199 -2.00 -6.06 -1.58
CA ILE A 199 -2.74 -5.66 -2.78
C ILE A 199 -2.63 -6.71 -3.91
N ASP A 200 -1.71 -7.68 -3.81
CA ASP A 200 -1.57 -8.75 -4.80
C ASP A 200 -2.15 -10.08 -4.26
N SER A 201 -3.30 -10.48 -4.79
CA SER A 201 -3.91 -11.79 -4.49
C SER A 201 -3.07 -12.98 -5.02
N LYS A 202 -1.97 -12.74 -5.74
CA LYS A 202 -1.13 -13.76 -6.35
C LYS A 202 0.26 -13.93 -5.74
N LEU A 203 0.58 -13.31 -4.60
CA LEU A 203 1.88 -13.51 -3.96
C LEU A 203 1.76 -13.92 -2.49
N LEU A 204 1.05 -15.02 -2.26
CA LEU A 204 1.26 -15.88 -1.08
C LEU A 204 2.55 -16.72 -1.21
N THR A 205 3.54 -16.23 -1.97
CA THR A 205 4.90 -16.73 -1.90
C THR A 205 5.68 -15.79 -1.01
N THR A 206 5.96 -16.23 0.21
CA THR A 206 7.27 -15.96 0.80
C THR A 206 8.28 -16.22 -0.30
N VAL A 207 8.89 -15.19 -0.90
CA VAL A 207 10.03 -15.40 -1.79
C VAL A 207 11.19 -15.67 -0.85
N PRO A 208 11.62 -16.93 -0.66
CA PRO A 208 12.84 -17.18 0.08
C PRO A 208 13.94 -16.82 -0.92
N LEU A 209 14.58 -15.67 -0.74
CA LEU A 209 15.80 -15.37 -1.47
C LEU A 209 16.92 -16.27 -0.91
N GLY A 210 16.97 -17.50 -1.41
CA GLY A 210 18.06 -18.48 -1.26
C GLY A 210 18.00 -19.43 -2.46
N ARG A 211 19.09 -19.75 -3.14
CA ARG A 211 20.49 -19.88 -2.74
C ARG A 211 21.41 -19.21 -3.76
#